data_AF-A0A954EKB7-F1
#
_entry.id   AF-A0A954EKB7-F1
#
_cell.length_a   1.000
_cell.length_b   1.000
_cell.length_c   1.000
_cell.angle_alpha   90.00
_cell.angle_beta   90.00
_cell.angle_gamma   90.00
#
_symmetry.space_group_name_H-M   'P 1'
#
loop_
_entity.id
_entity.type
_entity.pdbx_description
1 polymer ?
#
loop_
_entity_poly.entity_id
_entity_poly.type
_entity_poly.pdbx_seq_one_letter_code
_entity_poly.pdbx_strand_id
1 'polypeptide(L)'
;MKRTFPLIITAVSGFILIAAFFIPFAQTFGEIAAIWFDLLAAIAFILGGGNLLKQHLKKVSDRKKGWAFSVIVVVSFLVTLFFGLTKWGTTPLGKTEFLGESFVEYPIDELPITSIPGTIPPRGDGEPLPASVRRQISQDGENIVFRGWMTGSQLEDLFKYQDDLKWRATAEALHEASQPPKELKGSLTYHADQGALSFKGTMSPEQEAAFRKLLGDVPLAKSAVDQLASASRAEHSVEVPLIPAGFKIPESHQNRVSLSGQTLTTVGPIDTGLRNQMSSAWTNPKHLRMYSLEEGQQLLAEIEDEQRGGPLSDEQRSEFNKKLNSLVVPAEVFIMQLNAAGVAKPGEKTYRDLYKEYQGGKRFLEREIPPTEPDIELNAAQEALATRFVKDSSYSVEQFKTDLQNAGPTNEAILDQVDNFVRSLPEEGTFLKELCLVLSTRNGAVRPDMLTTEQRQFLTRRYRIEYAWQQAIGELAIKAHVTKYPMSASYEENGSPFWWLYFYVFQPLLTTTFAVLAFYVASAAFRAFRAKNIEATLLLGTAFIILLRPTFLGAIYNWGITAVGLQNYLGLDSLTLFIMGTMTTAGNRAIMIGIALGIASTSLKVLLGIDRSYLGSSDE
;
A
#
# COMPACT_ATOMS: atom_id res chain seq x y z
N MET A 1 -37.11 26.61 21.43
CA MET A 1 -37.23 25.70 20.25
C MET A 1 -36.05 25.74 19.29
N LYS A 2 -35.45 26.90 18.95
CA LYS A 2 -34.37 26.99 17.93
C LYS A 2 -33.03 26.28 18.25
N ARG A 3 -32.80 25.86 19.50
CA ARG A 3 -31.50 25.31 19.97
C ARG A 3 -31.54 23.85 20.44
N THR A 4 -32.74 23.34 20.76
CA THR A 4 -32.95 21.96 21.19
C THR A 4 -32.84 20.97 20.03
N PHE A 5 -33.22 21.42 18.83
CA PHE A 5 -33.23 20.59 17.63
C PHE A 5 -31.82 20.16 17.16
N PRO A 6 -30.82 21.06 17.02
CA PRO A 6 -29.44 20.65 16.69
C PRO A 6 -28.80 19.72 17.74
N LEU A 7 -29.12 19.93 19.01
CA LEU A 7 -28.60 19.12 20.11
C LEU A 7 -29.17 17.69 20.10
N ILE A 8 -30.47 17.54 19.82
CA ILE A 8 -31.10 16.23 19.64
C ILE A 8 -30.49 15.51 18.43
N ILE A 9 -30.31 16.22 17.31
CA ILE A 9 -29.68 15.65 16.10
C ILE A 9 -28.27 15.15 16.41
N THR A 10 -27.47 15.94 17.14
CA THR A 10 -26.09 15.57 17.51
C THR A 10 -26.07 14.34 18.41
N ALA A 11 -26.95 14.29 19.42
CA ALA A 11 -27.06 13.15 20.33
C ALA A 11 -27.49 11.87 19.58
N VAL A 12 -28.53 11.96 18.75
CA VAL A 12 -29.01 10.83 17.94
C VAL A 12 -27.93 10.35 16.97
N SER A 13 -27.22 11.26 16.30
CA SER A 13 -26.12 10.91 15.39
C SER A 13 -24.98 10.20 16.11
N GLY A 14 -24.61 10.66 17.31
CA GLY A 14 -23.60 10.00 18.15
C GLY A 14 -24.00 8.57 18.54
N PHE A 15 -25.26 8.35 18.92
CA PHE A 15 -25.77 7.00 19.22
C PHE A 15 -25.79 6.09 17.98
N ILE A 16 -26.14 6.62 16.80
CA ILE A 16 -26.12 5.87 15.53
C ILE A 16 -24.69 5.41 15.20
N LEU A 17 -23.69 6.28 15.35
CA LEU A 17 -22.29 5.92 15.09
C LEU A 17 -21.78 4.83 16.03
N ILE A 18 -22.14 4.90 17.32
CA ILE A 18 -21.80 3.87 18.29
C ILE A 18 -22.48 2.54 17.93
N ALA A 19 -23.76 2.57 17.58
CA ALA A 19 -24.52 1.37 17.20
C ALA A 19 -23.99 0.73 15.91
N ALA A 20 -23.62 1.54 14.92
CA ALA A 20 -23.06 1.11 13.63
C ALA A 20 -21.76 0.30 13.78
N PHE A 21 -20.99 0.52 14.84
CA PHE A 21 -19.77 -0.24 15.13
C PHE A 21 -20.05 -1.69 15.56
N PHE A 22 -21.16 -1.94 16.24
CA PHE A 22 -21.49 -3.26 16.79
C PHE A 22 -22.57 -4.02 16.01
N ILE A 23 -23.34 -3.33 15.17
CA ILE A 23 -24.53 -3.88 14.52
C ILE A 23 -24.40 -3.77 12.98
N PRO A 24 -24.23 -4.88 12.25
CA PRO A 24 -23.98 -4.86 10.80
C PRO A 24 -25.04 -4.12 9.97
N PHE A 25 -26.33 -4.22 10.32
CA PHE A 25 -27.38 -3.49 9.59
C PHE A 25 -27.35 -1.97 9.83
N ALA A 26 -26.76 -1.51 10.94
CA ALA A 26 -26.67 -0.09 11.28
C ALA A 26 -25.46 0.60 10.60
N GLN A 27 -24.56 -0.19 9.98
CA GLN A 27 -23.37 0.30 9.30
C GLN A 27 -23.69 1.36 8.23
N THR A 28 -24.75 1.14 7.44
CA THR A 28 -25.19 2.08 6.39
C THR A 28 -25.58 3.45 6.95
N PHE A 29 -26.23 3.49 8.12
CA PHE A 29 -26.58 4.75 8.78
C PHE A 29 -25.35 5.44 9.37
N GLY A 30 -24.36 4.67 9.82
CA GLY A 30 -23.06 5.17 10.25
C GLY A 30 -22.29 5.83 9.11
N GLU A 31 -22.27 5.21 7.93
CA GLU A 31 -21.66 5.77 6.71
C GLU A 31 -22.33 7.08 6.28
N ILE A 32 -23.67 7.14 6.28
CA ILE A 32 -24.42 8.37 6.00
C ILE A 32 -24.08 9.46 7.02
N ALA A 33 -24.07 9.14 8.32
CA ALA A 33 -23.73 10.09 9.38
C ALA A 33 -22.29 10.61 9.26
N ALA A 34 -21.35 9.77 8.87
CA ALA A 34 -19.96 10.15 8.60
C ALA A 34 -19.86 11.14 7.43
N ILE A 35 -20.56 10.90 6.33
CA ILE A 35 -20.61 11.82 5.18
C ILE A 35 -21.12 13.22 5.60
N TRP A 36 -22.19 13.27 6.40
CA TRP A 36 -22.71 14.54 6.92
C TRP A 36 -21.72 15.23 7.86
N PHE A 37 -21.03 14.46 8.71
CA PHE A 37 -19.99 14.98 9.57
C PHE A 37 -18.83 15.58 8.77
N ASP A 38 -18.35 14.90 7.73
CA ASP A 38 -17.27 15.38 6.87
C ASP A 38 -17.66 16.69 6.16
N LEU A 39 -18.92 16.81 5.71
CA LEU A 39 -19.45 18.05 5.12
C LEU A 39 -19.45 19.19 6.14
N LEU A 40 -19.91 18.94 7.37
CA LEU A 40 -19.91 19.93 8.45
C LEU A 40 -18.49 20.31 8.88
N ALA A 41 -17.58 19.33 8.94
CA ALA A 41 -16.18 19.53 9.27
C ALA A 41 -15.50 20.40 8.20
N ALA A 42 -15.76 20.16 6.92
CA ALA A 42 -15.25 20.99 5.82
C ALA A 42 -15.68 22.46 5.98
N ILE A 43 -16.95 22.71 6.29
CA ILE A 43 -17.46 24.07 6.57
C ILE A 43 -16.77 24.67 7.80
N ALA A 44 -16.62 23.88 8.87
CA ALA A 44 -15.97 24.32 10.10
C ALA A 44 -14.49 24.66 9.91
N PHE A 45 -13.76 23.91 9.07
CA PHE A 45 -12.37 24.22 8.72
C PHE A 45 -12.25 25.54 7.96
N ILE A 46 -13.16 25.81 7.01
CA ILE A 46 -13.20 27.10 6.29
C ILE A 46 -13.46 28.24 7.27
N LEU A 47 -14.45 28.09 8.16
CA LEU A 47 -14.77 29.10 9.17
C LEU A 47 -13.64 29.29 10.18
N GLY A 48 -13.00 28.21 10.62
CA GLY A 48 -11.87 28.20 11.54
C GLY A 48 -10.65 28.90 10.95
N GLY A 49 -10.27 28.54 9.72
CA GLY A 49 -9.18 29.19 8.98
C GLY A 49 -9.48 30.67 8.71
N GLY A 50 -10.71 30.99 8.30
CA GLY A 50 -11.15 32.37 8.09
C GLY A 50 -11.12 33.21 9.37
N ASN A 51 -11.53 32.65 10.51
CA ASN A 51 -11.47 33.32 11.80
C ASN A 51 -10.03 33.53 12.27
N LEU A 52 -9.16 32.54 12.12
CA LEU A 52 -7.73 32.66 12.40
C LEU A 52 -7.13 33.80 11.58
N LEU A 53 -7.36 33.80 10.26
CA LEU A 53 -6.84 34.82 9.36
C LEU A 53 -7.37 36.21 9.74
N LYS A 54 -8.69 36.35 10.00
CA LYS A 54 -9.31 37.60 10.45
C LYS A 54 -8.69 38.15 11.74
N GLN A 55 -8.52 37.29 12.75
CA GLN A 55 -7.98 37.71 14.05
C GLN A 55 -6.53 38.14 13.96
N HIS A 56 -5.69 37.38 13.24
CA HIS A 56 -4.28 37.70 13.09
C HIS A 56 -4.04 38.87 12.14
N LEU A 57 -4.77 38.97 11.01
CA LEU A 57 -4.71 40.14 10.12
C LEU A 57 -5.15 41.42 10.85
N LYS A 58 -6.23 41.36 11.65
CA LYS A 58 -6.63 42.50 12.48
C LYS A 58 -5.55 42.87 13.50
N LYS A 59 -4.92 41.89 14.15
CA LYS A 59 -3.82 42.14 15.09
C LYS A 59 -2.59 42.77 14.43
N VAL A 60 -2.31 42.41 13.18
CA VAL A 60 -1.25 43.00 12.34
C VAL A 60 -1.61 44.42 11.91
N SER A 61 -2.82 44.61 11.39
CA SER A 61 -3.35 45.92 10.98
C SER A 61 -3.38 46.91 12.15
N ASP A 62 -3.87 46.47 13.31
CA ASP A 62 -3.96 47.27 14.53
C ASP A 62 -2.59 47.43 15.24
N ARG A 63 -1.50 46.86 14.70
CA ARG A 63 -0.13 46.83 15.28
C ARG A 63 -0.08 46.52 16.78
N LYS A 64 -0.94 45.60 17.26
CA LYS A 64 -1.00 45.24 18.68
C LYS A 64 0.29 44.54 19.13
N LYS A 65 0.54 44.51 20.44
CA LYS A 65 1.73 43.83 21.00
C LYS A 65 1.85 42.39 20.47
N GLY A 66 3.02 42.06 19.93
CA GLY A 66 3.29 40.77 19.27
C GLY A 66 2.71 40.62 17.86
N TRP A 67 2.44 41.72 17.15
CA TRP A 67 1.95 41.69 15.76
C TRP A 67 2.90 40.97 14.80
N ALA A 68 4.22 41.10 14.99
CA ALA A 68 5.23 40.42 14.17
C ALA A 68 5.06 38.89 14.21
N PHE A 69 4.79 38.30 15.38
CA PHE A 69 4.48 36.87 15.49
C PHE A 69 3.19 36.50 14.76
N SER A 70 2.22 37.40 14.69
CA SER A 70 0.99 37.17 13.92
C SER A 70 1.24 37.21 12.42
N VAL A 71 2.21 37.98 11.94
CA VAL A 71 2.67 37.92 10.53
C VAL A 71 3.24 36.54 10.24
N ILE A 72 4.10 36.01 11.11
CA ILE A 72 4.68 34.66 10.94
C ILE A 72 3.56 33.61 10.86
N VAL A 73 2.58 33.66 11.76
CA VAL A 73 1.44 32.73 11.74
C VAL A 73 0.66 32.81 10.44
N VAL A 74 0.36 34.03 9.96
CA VAL A 74 -0.38 34.22 8.70
C VAL A 74 0.43 33.70 7.51
N VAL A 75 1.72 34.02 7.42
CA VAL A 75 2.59 33.53 6.34
C VAL A 75 2.68 32.01 6.36
N SER A 76 2.96 31.40 7.52
CA SER A 76 3.02 29.94 7.65
C SER A 76 1.70 29.28 7.29
N PHE A 77 0.56 29.85 7.72
CA PHE A 77 -0.76 29.34 7.36
C PHE A 77 -1.00 29.39 5.84
N LEU A 78 -0.67 30.50 5.18
CA LEU A 78 -0.83 30.66 3.73
C LEU A 78 0.08 29.72 2.94
N VAL A 79 1.33 29.53 3.38
CA VAL A 79 2.27 28.59 2.75
C VAL A 79 1.75 27.15 2.84
N THR A 80 1.33 26.71 4.04
CA THR A 80 0.76 25.36 4.23
C THR A 80 -0.53 25.17 3.42
N LEU A 81 -1.41 26.18 3.43
CA LEU A 81 -2.65 26.16 2.65
C LEU A 81 -2.37 26.05 1.14
N PHE A 82 -1.38 26.78 0.64
CA PHE A 82 -0.97 26.74 -0.76
C PHE A 82 -0.49 25.34 -1.16
N PHE A 83 0.42 24.72 -0.39
CA PHE A 83 0.88 23.36 -0.68
C PHE A 83 -0.26 22.33 -0.63
N GLY A 84 -1.17 22.45 0.35
CA GLY A 84 -2.34 21.58 0.47
C GLY A 84 -3.32 21.73 -0.70
N LEU A 85 -3.65 22.97 -1.10
CA LEU A 85 -4.57 23.25 -2.22
C LEU A 85 -4.00 22.86 -3.58
N THR A 86 -2.70 23.04 -3.76
CA THR A 86 -1.99 22.63 -4.98
C THR A 86 -1.69 21.13 -5.01
N LYS A 87 -2.04 20.40 -3.93
CA LYS A 87 -1.72 18.97 -3.76
C LYS A 87 -0.24 18.66 -4.01
N TRP A 88 0.61 19.62 -3.64
CA TRP A 88 2.04 19.52 -3.88
C TRP A 88 2.63 18.44 -2.97
N GLY A 89 3.28 17.43 -3.56
CA GLY A 89 3.90 16.34 -2.82
C GLY A 89 2.93 15.27 -2.29
N THR A 90 1.68 15.24 -2.78
CA THR A 90 0.77 14.12 -2.51
C THR A 90 0.87 13.07 -3.61
N THR A 91 0.91 11.79 -3.25
CA THR A 91 0.94 10.67 -4.21
C THR A 91 -0.31 10.68 -5.09
N PRO A 92 -0.17 10.42 -6.40
CA PRO A 92 -1.27 9.88 -7.18
C PRO A 92 -1.66 8.53 -6.55
N LEU A 93 -2.94 8.14 -6.57
CA LEU A 93 -3.33 6.77 -6.19
C LEU A 93 -2.52 5.77 -7.04
N GLY A 94 -2.12 4.60 -6.53
CA GLY A 94 -1.31 3.62 -7.31
C GLY A 94 -1.91 3.23 -8.68
N LYS A 95 -3.21 3.45 -8.90
CA LYS A 95 -3.89 3.34 -10.21
C LYS A 95 -3.60 4.48 -11.20
N THR A 96 -2.82 5.48 -10.81
CA THR A 96 -2.56 6.72 -11.58
C THR A 96 -1.07 6.97 -11.86
N GLU A 97 -0.18 6.05 -11.46
CA GLU A 97 1.24 6.11 -11.79
C GLU A 97 1.57 5.48 -13.15
N PHE A 98 0.64 4.75 -13.79
CA PHE A 98 0.77 4.21 -15.14
C PHE A 98 2.16 3.60 -15.46
N LEU A 99 2.64 2.72 -14.56
CA LEU A 99 3.95 2.11 -14.67
C LEU A 99 4.11 1.34 -16.00
N GLY A 100 5.23 1.57 -16.68
CA GLY A 100 5.51 0.98 -17.99
C GLY A 100 4.97 1.74 -19.19
N GLU A 101 4.37 2.92 -18.98
CA GLU A 101 3.86 3.77 -20.06
C GLU A 101 4.76 4.99 -20.31
N SER A 102 4.87 5.38 -21.58
CA SER A 102 5.39 6.68 -22.03
C SER A 102 4.22 7.57 -22.39
N PHE A 103 4.34 8.89 -22.19
CA PHE A 103 3.25 9.86 -22.39
C PHE A 103 3.61 10.97 -23.37
N VAL A 104 2.60 11.45 -24.09
CA VAL A 104 2.64 12.73 -24.81
C VAL A 104 1.29 13.42 -24.75
N GLU A 105 1.29 14.74 -24.63
CA GLU A 105 0.07 15.54 -24.72
C GLU A 105 -0.51 15.44 -26.14
N TYR A 106 -1.82 15.17 -26.23
CA TYR A 106 -2.51 15.07 -27.49
C TYR A 106 -3.99 15.47 -27.33
N PRO A 107 -4.51 16.41 -28.15
CA PRO A 107 -5.89 16.85 -28.03
C PRO A 107 -6.89 15.75 -28.37
N ILE A 108 -8.00 15.68 -27.65
CA ILE A 108 -9.07 14.70 -27.89
C ILE A 108 -9.75 14.89 -29.26
N ASP A 109 -9.77 16.12 -29.76
CA ASP A 109 -10.45 16.47 -31.01
C ASP A 109 -9.72 15.93 -32.25
N GLU A 110 -8.43 15.66 -32.11
CA GLU A 110 -7.54 15.14 -33.15
C GLU A 110 -7.50 13.60 -33.18
N LEU A 111 -8.30 12.93 -32.35
CA LEU A 111 -8.39 11.47 -32.33
C LEU A 111 -9.32 10.93 -33.41
N PRO A 112 -9.04 9.73 -33.95
CA PRO A 112 -9.96 9.02 -34.84
C PRO A 112 -11.34 8.83 -34.21
N ILE A 113 -12.36 8.84 -35.05
CA ILE A 113 -13.75 8.74 -34.62
C ILE A 113 -14.33 7.41 -35.10
N THR A 114 -14.98 6.69 -34.20
CA THR A 114 -15.80 5.52 -34.50
C THR A 114 -17.27 5.86 -34.29
N SER A 115 -18.14 5.47 -35.22
CA SER A 115 -19.58 5.68 -35.13
C SER A 115 -20.32 4.35 -35.31
N ILE A 116 -21.27 4.08 -34.42
CA ILE A 116 -22.17 2.92 -34.52
C ILE A 116 -23.64 3.37 -34.38
N PRO A 117 -24.60 2.62 -34.95
CA PRO A 117 -26.01 2.85 -34.71
C PRO A 117 -26.38 2.63 -33.23
N GLY A 118 -27.10 3.58 -32.63
CA GLY A 118 -27.55 3.51 -31.24
C GLY A 118 -27.85 4.87 -30.63
N THR A 119 -28.51 4.85 -29.48
CA THR A 119 -28.83 6.06 -28.71
C THR A 119 -28.29 5.92 -27.30
N ILE A 120 -27.74 7.00 -26.75
CA ILE A 120 -27.33 7.02 -25.34
C ILE A 120 -28.60 7.11 -24.50
N PRO A 121 -28.90 6.10 -23.67
CA PRO A 121 -30.13 6.10 -22.90
C PRO A 121 -30.07 7.19 -21.79
N PRO A 122 -31.17 7.92 -21.56
CA PRO A 122 -31.23 8.90 -20.49
C PRO A 122 -31.32 8.18 -19.13
N ARG A 123 -30.56 8.67 -18.15
CA ARG A 123 -30.70 8.22 -16.76
C ARG A 123 -31.87 8.95 -16.09
N GLY A 124 -32.72 8.22 -15.37
CA GLY A 124 -33.96 8.76 -14.77
C GLY A 124 -33.72 9.81 -13.67
N ASP A 125 -32.51 9.87 -13.11
CA ASP A 125 -32.05 10.83 -12.10
C ASP A 125 -31.16 11.95 -12.68
N GLY A 126 -30.93 11.95 -14.00
CA GLY A 126 -30.17 12.98 -14.70
C GLY A 126 -28.65 12.92 -14.48
N GLU A 127 -28.10 11.84 -13.92
CA GLU A 127 -26.65 11.72 -13.81
C GLU A 127 -25.98 11.67 -15.20
N PRO A 128 -24.87 12.39 -15.39
CA PRO A 128 -24.13 12.36 -16.64
C PRO A 128 -23.45 11.01 -16.84
N LEU A 129 -23.00 10.77 -18.06
CA LEU A 129 -22.14 9.63 -18.38
C LEU A 129 -20.91 9.56 -17.46
N PRO A 130 -20.37 8.34 -17.22
CA PRO A 130 -19.22 8.16 -16.35
C PRO A 130 -18.05 9.06 -16.74
N ALA A 131 -17.34 9.59 -15.73
CA ALA A 131 -16.25 10.53 -15.94
C ALA A 131 -15.13 9.99 -16.85
N SER A 132 -14.94 8.67 -16.85
CA SER A 132 -13.97 7.93 -17.66
C SER A 132 -14.25 7.98 -19.16
N VAL A 133 -15.50 8.16 -19.58
CA VAL A 133 -15.91 8.11 -21.00
C VAL A 133 -16.56 9.39 -21.49
N ARG A 134 -17.15 10.22 -20.61
CA ARG A 134 -17.99 11.38 -20.96
C ARG A 134 -17.37 12.40 -21.92
N ARG A 135 -16.03 12.45 -22.02
CA ARG A 135 -15.30 13.32 -22.95
C ARG A 135 -15.10 12.70 -24.34
N GLN A 136 -15.11 11.36 -24.42
CA GLN A 136 -14.85 10.60 -25.64
C GLN A 136 -16.14 10.14 -26.33
N ILE A 137 -17.21 9.89 -25.59
CA ILE A 137 -18.50 9.47 -26.14
C ILE A 137 -19.42 10.68 -26.35
N SER A 138 -20.10 10.70 -27.50
CA SER A 138 -21.10 11.70 -27.86
C SER A 138 -22.20 11.06 -28.71
N GLN A 139 -23.32 11.77 -28.88
CA GLN A 139 -24.42 11.31 -29.73
C GLN A 139 -24.55 12.24 -30.94
N ASP A 140 -24.64 11.66 -32.13
CA ASP A 140 -24.88 12.34 -33.39
C ASP A 140 -26.08 11.69 -34.10
N GLY A 141 -27.26 12.31 -33.95
CA GLY A 141 -28.52 11.75 -34.44
C GLY A 141 -28.86 10.40 -33.80
N GLU A 142 -28.99 9.37 -34.64
CA GLU A 142 -29.24 7.98 -34.25
C GLU A 142 -27.96 7.14 -34.10
N ASN A 143 -26.79 7.79 -34.09
CA ASN A 143 -25.51 7.14 -33.91
C ASN A 143 -24.82 7.58 -32.62
N ILE A 144 -24.11 6.63 -32.01
CA ILE A 144 -23.18 6.88 -30.92
C ILE A 144 -21.79 7.04 -31.53
N VAL A 145 -21.12 8.11 -31.15
CA VAL A 145 -19.82 8.50 -31.65
C VAL A 145 -18.80 8.41 -30.51
N PHE A 146 -17.72 7.66 -30.71
CA PHE A 146 -16.62 7.53 -29.76
C PHE A 146 -15.31 8.03 -30.39
N ARG A 147 -14.58 8.85 -29.63
CA ARG A 147 -13.28 9.42 -30.03
C ARG A 147 -12.14 8.64 -29.39
N GLY A 148 -11.24 8.12 -30.23
CA GLY A 148 -10.10 7.31 -29.82
C GLY A 148 -10.47 5.85 -29.60
N TRP A 149 -9.87 5.23 -28.58
CA TRP A 149 -10.04 3.81 -28.30
C TRP A 149 -10.65 3.57 -26.92
N MET A 150 -11.52 2.57 -26.83
CA MET A 150 -12.22 2.24 -25.60
C MET A 150 -11.49 1.13 -24.85
N THR A 151 -11.18 1.38 -23.58
CA THR A 151 -10.59 0.37 -22.68
C THR A 151 -11.65 -0.55 -22.08
N GLY A 152 -11.24 -1.71 -21.54
CA GLY A 152 -12.15 -2.60 -20.82
C GLY A 152 -12.76 -1.96 -19.57
N SER A 153 -11.99 -1.13 -18.86
CA SER A 153 -12.50 -0.40 -17.68
C SER A 153 -13.61 0.60 -18.03
N GLN A 154 -13.47 1.29 -19.18
CA GLN A 154 -14.50 2.18 -19.69
C GLN A 154 -15.76 1.43 -20.11
N LEU A 155 -15.62 0.22 -20.66
CA LEU A 155 -16.75 -0.66 -20.97
C LEU A 155 -17.50 -1.07 -19.70
N GLU A 156 -16.80 -1.46 -18.64
CA GLU A 156 -17.42 -1.78 -17.34
C GLU A 156 -18.17 -0.58 -16.74
N ASP A 157 -17.61 0.62 -16.86
CA ASP A 157 -18.28 1.85 -16.41
C ASP A 157 -19.56 2.13 -17.20
N LEU A 158 -19.55 1.89 -18.52
CA LEU A 158 -20.75 1.96 -19.36
C LEU A 158 -21.78 0.89 -18.97
N PHE A 159 -21.37 -0.33 -18.60
CA PHE A 159 -22.30 -1.37 -18.11
C PHE A 159 -22.98 -1.00 -16.79
N LYS A 160 -22.29 -0.25 -15.93
CA LYS A 160 -22.82 0.26 -14.66
C LYS A 160 -23.71 1.50 -14.84
N TYR A 161 -23.52 2.25 -15.93
CA TYR A 161 -24.31 3.45 -16.21
C TYR A 161 -25.81 3.15 -16.33
N GLN A 162 -26.19 2.03 -16.95
CA GLN A 162 -27.58 1.63 -17.06
C GLN A 162 -27.76 0.11 -17.12
N ASP A 163 -28.71 -0.40 -16.35
CA ASP A 163 -29.10 -1.81 -16.31
C ASP A 163 -30.13 -2.13 -17.41
N ASP A 164 -29.73 -1.88 -18.66
CA ASP A 164 -30.51 -2.21 -19.86
C ASP A 164 -29.69 -3.13 -20.77
N LEU A 165 -30.30 -4.24 -21.21
CA LEU A 165 -29.61 -5.25 -22.01
C LEU A 165 -29.22 -4.70 -23.40
N LYS A 166 -30.10 -3.90 -24.01
CA LYS A 166 -29.83 -3.27 -25.32
C LYS A 166 -28.65 -2.31 -25.20
N TRP A 167 -28.60 -1.50 -24.15
CA TRP A 167 -27.49 -0.60 -23.85
C TRP A 167 -26.17 -1.36 -23.65
N ARG A 168 -26.15 -2.42 -22.83
CA ARG A 168 -24.93 -3.22 -22.63
C ARG A 168 -24.43 -3.86 -23.92
N ALA A 169 -25.33 -4.40 -24.74
CA ALA A 169 -24.97 -4.91 -26.07
C ALA A 169 -24.44 -3.81 -27.02
N THR A 170 -24.99 -2.60 -26.93
CA THR A 170 -24.53 -1.43 -27.71
C THR A 170 -23.15 -0.98 -27.23
N ALA A 171 -22.90 -0.94 -25.92
CA ALA A 171 -21.60 -0.61 -25.35
C ALA A 171 -20.52 -1.64 -25.75
N GLU A 172 -20.85 -2.94 -25.77
CA GLU A 172 -19.95 -3.98 -26.31
C GLU A 172 -19.64 -3.78 -27.80
N ALA A 173 -20.66 -3.48 -28.61
CA ALA A 173 -20.47 -3.21 -30.04
C ALA A 173 -19.59 -1.96 -30.26
N LEU A 174 -19.77 -0.93 -29.43
CA LEU A 174 -18.95 0.28 -29.47
C LEU A 174 -17.50 0.00 -29.07
N HIS A 175 -17.31 -0.80 -28.02
CA HIS A 175 -15.98 -1.22 -27.58
C HIS A 175 -15.25 -1.99 -28.67
N GLU A 176 -15.90 -2.96 -29.31
CA GLU A 176 -15.33 -3.76 -30.41
C GLU A 176 -14.96 -2.89 -31.63
N ALA A 177 -15.84 -1.94 -31.99
CA ALA A 177 -15.59 -1.01 -33.10
C ALA A 177 -14.53 0.06 -32.78
N SER A 178 -14.31 0.36 -31.50
CA SER A 178 -13.38 1.41 -31.03
C SER A 178 -12.07 0.80 -30.51
N GLN A 179 -11.51 -0.17 -31.22
CA GLN A 179 -10.21 -0.77 -30.93
C GLN A 179 -9.12 -0.21 -31.85
N PRO A 180 -7.88 -0.04 -31.35
CA PRO A 180 -6.77 0.32 -32.20
C PRO A 180 -6.42 -0.85 -33.15
N PRO A 181 -5.61 -0.60 -34.21
CA PRO A 181 -5.07 -1.65 -35.06
C PRO A 181 -4.44 -2.79 -34.24
N LYS A 182 -4.44 -4.00 -34.81
CA LYS A 182 -4.00 -5.23 -34.11
C LYS A 182 -2.58 -5.09 -33.54
N GLU A 183 -1.71 -4.35 -34.23
CA GLU A 183 -0.31 -4.10 -33.87
C GLU A 183 -0.17 -3.23 -32.61
N LEU A 184 -1.16 -2.37 -32.33
CA LEU A 184 -1.17 -1.40 -31.23
C LEU A 184 -2.12 -1.80 -30.09
N LYS A 185 -2.89 -2.87 -30.28
CA LYS A 185 -3.87 -3.35 -29.31
C LYS A 185 -3.20 -3.77 -28.01
N GLY A 186 -3.64 -3.18 -26.90
CA GLY A 186 -3.09 -3.42 -25.56
C GLY A 186 -1.85 -2.57 -25.21
N SER A 187 -1.20 -1.94 -26.19
CA SER A 187 -0.07 -1.03 -25.97
C SER A 187 -0.45 0.44 -26.02
N LEU A 188 -1.43 0.82 -26.84
CA LEU A 188 -1.84 2.21 -27.02
C LEU A 188 -3.10 2.53 -26.19
N THR A 189 -3.04 3.58 -25.38
CA THR A 189 -4.18 4.07 -24.58
C THR A 189 -4.29 5.59 -24.69
N TYR A 190 -5.51 6.11 -24.57
CA TYR A 190 -5.75 7.55 -24.45
C TYR A 190 -6.41 7.87 -23.11
N HIS A 191 -5.80 8.79 -22.36
CA HIS A 191 -6.27 9.20 -21.03
C HIS A 191 -7.02 10.54 -21.16
N ALA A 192 -8.35 10.48 -21.31
CA ALA A 192 -9.19 11.63 -21.67
C ALA A 192 -9.36 12.67 -20.55
N ASP A 193 -9.23 12.26 -19.30
CA ASP A 193 -9.14 13.16 -18.15
C ASP A 193 -7.89 14.05 -18.23
N GLN A 194 -6.83 13.52 -18.85
CA GLN A 194 -5.48 14.08 -18.88
C GLN A 194 -5.04 14.63 -20.24
N GLY A 195 -5.82 14.42 -21.32
CA GLY A 195 -5.47 14.92 -22.65
C GLY A 195 -4.16 14.33 -23.20
N ALA A 196 -3.90 13.05 -22.93
CA ALA A 196 -2.61 12.44 -23.23
C ALA A 196 -2.75 11.07 -23.90
N LEU A 197 -1.92 10.84 -24.92
CA LEU A 197 -1.65 9.52 -25.48
C LEU A 197 -0.59 8.82 -24.64
N SER A 198 -0.78 7.53 -24.43
CA SER A 198 0.22 6.69 -23.78
C SER A 198 0.54 5.43 -24.57
N PHE A 199 1.80 5.03 -24.49
CA PHE A 199 2.29 3.79 -25.08
C PHE A 199 2.96 2.93 -24.02
N LYS A 200 2.47 1.70 -23.85
CA LYS A 200 2.99 0.73 -22.89
C LYS A 200 4.11 -0.10 -23.50
N GLY A 201 5.26 -0.12 -22.81
CA GLY A 201 6.45 -0.86 -23.21
C GLY A 201 7.31 -0.13 -24.25
N THR A 202 8.08 -0.90 -25.02
CA THR A 202 9.02 -0.40 -26.03
C THR A 202 8.37 -0.45 -27.42
N MET A 203 8.33 0.67 -28.14
CA MET A 203 7.66 0.73 -29.44
C MET A 203 8.53 0.10 -30.54
N SER A 204 8.03 -0.96 -31.18
CA SER A 204 8.70 -1.57 -32.33
C SER A 204 8.60 -0.68 -33.59
N PRO A 205 9.47 -0.86 -34.60
CA PRO A 205 9.36 -0.11 -35.87
C PRO A 205 8.03 -0.36 -36.59
N GLU A 206 7.48 -1.58 -36.51
CA GLU A 206 6.17 -1.92 -37.09
C GLU A 206 5.02 -1.19 -36.39
N GLN A 207 5.07 -1.12 -35.05
CA GLN A 207 4.09 -0.39 -34.25
C GLN A 207 4.16 1.12 -34.52
N GLU A 208 5.37 1.66 -34.65
CA GLU A 208 5.56 3.07 -35.00
C GLU A 208 4.93 3.39 -36.37
N ALA A 209 5.18 2.55 -37.39
CA ALA A 209 4.58 2.71 -38.71
C ALA A 209 3.05 2.61 -38.68
N ALA A 210 2.51 1.64 -37.93
CA ALA A 210 1.07 1.50 -37.72
C ALA A 210 0.47 2.73 -37.02
N PHE A 211 1.19 3.30 -36.05
CA PHE A 211 0.72 4.45 -35.28
C PHE A 211 0.70 5.74 -36.12
N ARG A 212 1.73 5.95 -36.95
CA ARG A 212 1.75 7.04 -37.95
C ARG A 212 0.59 6.93 -38.93
N LYS A 213 0.31 5.72 -39.41
CA LYS A 213 -0.83 5.48 -40.31
C LYS A 213 -2.18 5.75 -39.63
N LEU A 214 -2.29 5.44 -38.35
CA LEU A 214 -3.52 5.60 -37.56
C LEU A 214 -3.90 7.08 -37.32
N LEU A 215 -2.92 7.92 -36.98
CA LEU A 215 -3.16 9.35 -36.72
C LEU A 215 -3.09 10.22 -37.99
N GLY A 216 -2.56 9.68 -39.10
CA GLY A 216 -2.44 10.38 -40.36
C GLY A 216 -1.25 11.36 -40.41
N ASP A 217 -1.18 12.15 -41.48
CA ASP A 217 0.00 12.97 -41.81
C ASP A 217 -0.02 14.39 -41.20
N VAL A 218 -0.60 14.54 -40.00
CA VAL A 218 -0.72 15.84 -39.32
C VAL A 218 0.59 16.18 -38.60
N PRO A 219 1.12 17.42 -38.65
CA PRO A 219 2.36 17.80 -37.96
C PRO A 219 2.35 17.50 -36.46
N LEU A 220 1.22 17.73 -35.78
CA LEU A 220 1.03 17.42 -34.37
C LEU A 220 1.13 15.90 -34.11
N ALA A 221 0.48 15.09 -34.95
CA ALA A 221 0.54 13.63 -34.87
C ALA A 221 1.96 13.10 -35.09
N LYS A 222 2.70 13.64 -36.07
CA LYS A 222 4.11 13.27 -36.30
C LYS A 222 4.96 13.53 -35.06
N SER A 223 4.89 14.75 -34.53
CA SER A 223 5.61 15.11 -33.31
C SER A 223 5.23 14.23 -32.12
N ALA A 224 3.94 13.91 -31.96
CA ALA A 224 3.48 13.06 -30.86
C ALA A 224 4.03 11.64 -30.95
N VAL A 225 4.00 11.03 -32.15
CA VAL A 225 4.56 9.70 -32.39
C VAL A 225 6.08 9.70 -32.20
N ASP A 226 6.79 10.73 -32.67
CA ASP A 226 8.25 10.85 -32.52
C ASP A 226 8.67 10.93 -31.05
N GLN A 227 7.95 11.74 -30.25
CA GLN A 227 8.20 11.88 -28.81
C GLN A 227 7.92 10.58 -28.07
N LEU A 228 6.80 9.91 -28.34
CA LEU A 228 6.48 8.62 -27.73
C LEU A 228 7.47 7.53 -28.14
N ALA A 229 7.85 7.45 -29.40
CA ALA A 229 8.84 6.49 -29.88
C ALA A 229 10.20 6.70 -29.18
N SER A 230 10.64 7.96 -29.08
CA SER A 230 11.88 8.33 -28.39
C SER A 230 11.84 7.99 -26.90
N ALA A 231 10.75 8.34 -26.21
CA ALA A 231 10.56 8.04 -24.78
C ALA A 231 10.50 6.52 -24.52
N SER A 232 9.78 5.78 -25.37
CA SER A 232 9.64 4.32 -25.24
C SER A 232 10.93 3.54 -25.49
N ARG A 233 11.93 4.16 -26.14
CA ARG A 233 13.23 3.58 -26.47
C ARG A 233 14.38 4.18 -25.69
N ALA A 234 14.09 5.03 -24.69
CA ALA A 234 15.11 5.62 -23.84
C ALA A 234 15.84 4.53 -23.06
N GLU A 235 17.17 4.65 -22.96
CA GLU A 235 18.00 3.74 -22.20
C GLU A 235 18.17 4.24 -20.77
N HIS A 236 18.04 3.34 -19.81
CA HIS A 236 18.21 3.63 -18.39
C HIS A 236 19.13 2.59 -17.77
N SER A 237 20.06 3.04 -16.93
CA SER A 237 21.08 2.17 -16.33
C SER A 237 21.25 2.42 -14.83
N VAL A 238 21.55 1.34 -14.11
CA VAL A 238 21.87 1.33 -12.67
C VAL A 238 23.06 0.41 -12.42
N GLU A 239 23.88 0.80 -11.45
CA GLU A 239 24.94 -0.07 -10.94
C GLU A 239 24.36 -1.08 -9.94
N VAL A 240 24.70 -2.35 -10.15
CA VAL A 240 24.27 -3.47 -9.33
C VAL A 240 25.48 -3.97 -8.54
N PRO A 241 25.55 -3.71 -7.22
CA PRO A 241 26.72 -4.07 -6.42
C PRO A 241 26.86 -5.58 -6.23
N LEU A 242 25.74 -6.32 -6.20
CA LEU A 242 25.72 -7.77 -5.99
C LEU A 242 24.74 -8.42 -6.97
N ILE A 243 25.26 -9.30 -7.83
CA ILE A 243 24.45 -10.04 -8.81
C ILE A 243 24.15 -11.44 -8.23
N PRO A 244 22.87 -11.85 -8.15
CA PRO A 244 22.50 -13.20 -7.74
C PRO A 244 23.11 -14.27 -8.67
N ALA A 245 23.65 -15.34 -8.10
CA ALA A 245 24.35 -16.39 -8.86
C ALA A 245 23.46 -17.10 -9.90
N GLY A 246 22.15 -17.15 -9.68
CA GLY A 246 21.17 -17.76 -10.58
C GLY A 246 20.66 -16.81 -11.68
N PHE A 247 21.11 -15.56 -11.72
CA PHE A 247 20.59 -14.55 -12.62
C PHE A 247 20.83 -14.89 -14.09
N LYS A 248 19.74 -15.00 -14.87
CA LYS A 248 19.78 -15.16 -16.33
C LYS A 248 18.69 -14.33 -16.98
N ILE A 249 19.05 -13.58 -18.02
CA ILE A 249 18.10 -12.83 -18.84
C ILE A 249 17.48 -13.80 -19.86
N PRO A 250 16.16 -14.02 -19.85
CA PRO A 250 15.50 -14.86 -20.85
C PRO A 250 15.71 -14.31 -22.26
N GLU A 251 15.79 -15.20 -23.26
CA GLU A 251 16.00 -14.82 -24.67
C GLU A 251 14.98 -13.79 -25.17
N SER A 252 13.72 -13.90 -24.73
CA SER A 252 12.65 -12.96 -25.05
C SER A 252 12.91 -11.51 -24.61
N HIS A 253 13.78 -11.29 -23.63
CA HIS A 253 14.07 -9.99 -23.04
C HIS A 253 15.48 -9.47 -23.33
N GLN A 254 16.32 -10.21 -24.04
CA GLN A 254 17.70 -9.80 -24.35
C GLN A 254 17.78 -8.54 -25.22
N ASN A 255 16.76 -8.28 -26.04
CA ASN A 255 16.67 -7.06 -26.86
C ASN A 255 16.34 -5.80 -26.03
N ARG A 256 15.94 -5.99 -24.77
CA ARG A 256 15.43 -4.92 -23.92
C ARG A 256 16.24 -4.73 -22.65
N VAL A 257 16.75 -5.80 -22.06
CA VAL A 257 17.55 -5.75 -20.84
C VAL A 257 18.92 -6.36 -21.11
N SER A 258 19.96 -5.67 -20.69
CA SER A 258 21.34 -6.14 -20.78
C SER A 258 22.08 -5.91 -19.48
N LEU A 259 23.04 -6.79 -19.17
CA LEU A 259 23.92 -6.67 -18.03
C LEU A 259 25.36 -6.73 -18.54
N SER A 260 26.11 -5.65 -18.37
CA SER A 260 27.52 -5.56 -18.72
C SER A 260 28.35 -5.26 -17.47
N GLY A 261 29.14 -6.24 -17.01
CA GLY A 261 29.83 -6.15 -15.73
C GLY A 261 28.86 -6.04 -14.56
N GLN A 262 28.83 -4.88 -13.90
CA GLN A 262 27.90 -4.55 -12.81
C GLN A 262 26.85 -3.51 -13.23
N THR A 263 26.75 -3.17 -14.51
CA THR A 263 25.78 -2.17 -14.98
C THR A 263 24.60 -2.86 -15.66
N LEU A 264 23.42 -2.75 -15.05
CA LEU A 264 22.16 -3.25 -15.60
C LEU A 264 21.48 -2.13 -16.38
N THR A 265 21.16 -2.40 -17.64
CA THR A 265 20.52 -1.44 -18.55
C THR A 265 19.21 -1.98 -19.08
N THR A 266 18.19 -1.13 -19.14
CA THR A 266 16.90 -1.40 -19.76
C THR A 266 16.62 -0.40 -20.87
N VAL A 267 15.94 -0.85 -21.93
CA VAL A 267 15.37 -0.01 -22.98
C VAL A 267 13.88 0.18 -22.70
N GLY A 268 13.46 1.44 -22.55
CA GLY A 268 12.08 1.83 -22.33
C GLY A 268 11.55 1.62 -20.91
N PRO A 269 10.29 2.01 -20.67
CA PRO A 269 9.69 2.08 -19.34
C PRO A 269 9.40 0.69 -18.76
N ILE A 270 9.80 0.45 -17.52
CA ILE A 270 9.57 -0.82 -16.82
C ILE A 270 8.15 -0.85 -16.24
N ASP A 271 7.35 -1.86 -16.61
CA ASP A 271 6.05 -2.13 -15.98
C ASP A 271 6.20 -3.03 -14.75
N THR A 272 5.11 -3.20 -13.98
CA THR A 272 5.13 -4.02 -12.77
C THR A 272 5.44 -5.49 -13.07
N GLY A 273 4.97 -6.02 -14.20
CA GLY A 273 5.22 -7.40 -14.62
C GLY A 273 6.70 -7.66 -14.85
N LEU A 274 7.34 -6.84 -15.69
CA LEU A 274 8.76 -6.93 -15.98
C LEU A 274 9.60 -6.67 -14.73
N ARG A 275 9.25 -5.66 -13.92
CA ARG A 275 9.94 -5.40 -12.64
C ARG A 275 9.93 -6.65 -11.76
N ASN A 276 8.78 -7.28 -11.61
CA ASN A 276 8.63 -8.49 -10.80
C ASN A 276 9.47 -9.63 -11.37
N GLN A 277 9.41 -9.85 -12.69
CA GLN A 277 10.23 -10.87 -13.36
C GLN A 277 11.74 -10.64 -13.15
N MET A 278 12.22 -9.41 -13.33
CA MET A 278 13.61 -9.03 -13.08
C MET A 278 14.02 -9.22 -11.63
N SER A 279 13.12 -8.92 -10.69
CA SER A 279 13.39 -8.95 -9.25
C SER A 279 13.45 -10.37 -8.65
N SER A 280 12.67 -11.31 -9.18
CA SER A 280 12.51 -12.65 -8.59
C SER A 280 12.58 -13.79 -9.59
N ALA A 281 11.89 -13.70 -10.73
CA ALA A 281 11.83 -14.82 -11.69
C ALA A 281 13.18 -15.10 -12.34
N TRP A 282 13.92 -14.06 -12.73
CA TRP A 282 15.20 -14.20 -13.45
C TRP A 282 16.35 -14.61 -12.53
N THR A 283 16.20 -14.44 -11.22
CA THR A 283 17.20 -14.82 -10.22
C THR A 283 17.04 -16.26 -9.74
N ASN A 284 15.90 -16.89 -10.05
CA ASN A 284 15.51 -18.25 -9.66
C ASN A 284 15.88 -18.57 -8.19
N PRO A 285 15.32 -17.82 -7.20
CA PRO A 285 15.63 -18.06 -5.80
C PRO A 285 15.18 -19.47 -5.40
N LYS A 286 15.94 -20.12 -4.52
CA LYS A 286 15.56 -21.45 -4.01
C LYS A 286 14.39 -21.27 -3.06
N HIS A 287 13.22 -21.71 -3.47
CA HIS A 287 12.05 -21.79 -2.60
C HIS A 287 12.10 -23.08 -1.76
N LEU A 288 11.87 -22.94 -0.46
CA LEU A 288 12.01 -24.05 0.48
C LEU A 288 10.66 -24.75 0.69
N ARG A 289 10.57 -25.99 0.20
CA ARG A 289 9.45 -26.90 0.51
C ARG A 289 9.62 -27.54 1.89
N MET A 290 10.83 -27.98 2.19
CA MET A 290 11.29 -28.48 3.48
C MET A 290 12.82 -28.60 3.44
N TYR A 291 13.45 -28.71 4.62
CA TYR A 291 14.80 -29.27 4.73
C TYR A 291 14.67 -30.75 5.05
N SER A 292 15.37 -31.61 4.30
CA SER A 292 15.57 -32.99 4.74
C SER A 292 16.39 -33.00 6.04
N LEU A 293 16.36 -34.13 6.77
CA LEU A 293 17.17 -34.29 7.98
C LEU A 293 18.67 -34.09 7.66
N GLU A 294 19.11 -34.57 6.50
CA GLU A 294 20.50 -34.43 6.04
C GLU A 294 20.84 -32.98 5.67
N GLU A 295 19.97 -32.29 4.93
CA GLU A 295 20.18 -30.88 4.57
C GLU A 295 20.21 -29.99 5.81
N GLY A 296 19.35 -30.27 6.80
CA GLY A 296 19.34 -29.56 8.08
C GLY A 296 20.62 -29.79 8.89
N GLN A 297 21.14 -31.03 8.90
CA GLN A 297 22.41 -31.35 9.56
C GLN A 297 23.61 -30.70 8.86
N GLN A 298 23.62 -30.67 7.52
CA GLN A 298 24.65 -29.98 6.75
C GLN A 298 24.63 -28.48 7.03
N LEU A 299 23.44 -27.85 7.01
CA LEU A 299 23.31 -26.44 7.35
C LEU A 299 23.79 -26.14 8.77
N LEU A 300 23.47 -27.00 9.74
CA LEU A 300 23.97 -26.85 11.12
C LEU A 300 25.49 -26.94 11.17
N ALA A 301 26.10 -27.92 10.48
CA ALA A 301 27.54 -28.08 10.42
C ALA A 301 28.24 -26.85 9.77
N GLU A 302 27.64 -26.26 8.74
CA GLU A 302 28.17 -25.03 8.12
C GLU A 302 28.10 -23.81 9.06
N ILE A 303 27.07 -23.72 9.89
CA ILE A 303 26.92 -22.66 10.90
C ILE A 303 27.91 -22.86 12.06
N GLU A 304 28.14 -24.11 12.47
CA GLU A 304 29.01 -24.50 13.59
C GLU A 304 30.49 -24.66 13.22
N ASP A 305 30.85 -24.36 11.97
CA ASP A 305 32.22 -24.37 11.47
C ASP A 305 33.16 -23.59 12.41
N GLU A 306 34.31 -24.19 12.75
CA GLU A 306 35.31 -23.59 13.63
C GLU A 306 35.79 -22.23 13.12
N GLN A 307 35.88 -22.05 11.81
CA GLN A 307 36.27 -20.77 11.20
C GLN A 307 35.20 -19.68 11.36
N ARG A 308 33.96 -20.06 11.67
CA ARG A 308 32.82 -19.14 11.86
C ARG A 308 32.46 -18.94 13.33
N GLY A 309 33.12 -19.58 14.29
CA GLY A 309 32.87 -19.34 15.72
C GLY A 309 32.53 -20.57 16.55
N GLY A 310 32.47 -21.75 15.95
CA GLY A 310 32.27 -23.00 16.66
C GLY A 310 30.80 -23.28 17.05
N PRO A 311 30.57 -24.22 17.98
CA PRO A 311 29.27 -24.84 18.18
C PRO A 311 28.22 -23.88 18.77
N LEU A 312 26.98 -24.05 18.36
CA LEU A 312 25.84 -23.36 18.96
C LEU A 312 25.52 -23.96 20.33
N SER A 313 24.91 -23.15 21.20
CA SER A 313 24.38 -23.63 22.49
C SER A 313 23.19 -24.57 22.31
N ASP A 314 22.90 -25.37 23.34
CA ASP A 314 21.76 -26.30 23.33
C ASP A 314 20.41 -25.58 23.14
N GLU A 315 20.26 -24.39 23.72
CA GLU A 315 19.09 -23.51 23.52
C GLU A 315 18.95 -23.12 22.04
N GLN A 316 20.05 -22.71 21.40
CA GLN A 316 20.08 -22.33 19.98
C GLN A 316 19.81 -23.51 19.05
N ARG A 317 20.35 -24.70 19.34
CA ARG A 317 20.08 -25.93 18.58
C ARG A 317 18.61 -26.34 18.67
N SER A 318 17.98 -26.16 19.84
CA SER A 318 16.55 -26.40 20.01
C SER A 318 15.70 -25.48 19.12
N GLU A 319 16.00 -24.17 19.12
CA GLU A 319 15.29 -23.21 18.28
C GLU A 319 15.60 -23.39 16.77
N PHE A 320 16.82 -23.81 16.40
CA PHE A 320 17.18 -24.21 15.04
C PHE A 320 16.26 -25.34 14.53
N ASN A 321 16.14 -26.42 15.30
CA ASN A 321 15.29 -27.58 14.96
C ASN A 321 13.81 -27.19 14.88
N LYS A 322 13.33 -26.36 15.82
CA LYS A 322 11.96 -25.84 15.80
C LYS A 322 11.68 -25.01 14.55
N LYS A 323 12.63 -24.17 14.13
CA LYS A 323 12.51 -23.37 12.91
C LYS A 323 12.52 -24.23 11.65
N LEU A 324 13.37 -25.25 11.55
CA LEU A 324 13.34 -26.22 10.45
C LEU A 324 11.99 -26.93 10.34
N ASN A 325 11.44 -27.39 11.47
CA ASN A 325 10.14 -28.07 11.50
C ASN A 325 8.96 -27.17 11.11
N SER A 326 9.13 -25.84 11.17
CA SER A 326 8.07 -24.90 10.75
C SER A 326 7.87 -24.83 9.23
N LEU A 327 8.81 -25.37 8.44
CA LEU A 327 8.73 -25.38 6.97
C LEU A 327 7.87 -26.53 6.42
N VAL A 328 7.40 -27.46 7.26
CA VAL A 328 6.67 -28.64 6.79
C VAL A 328 5.33 -28.22 6.18
N VAL A 329 5.21 -28.36 4.86
CA VAL A 329 3.97 -28.15 4.13
C VAL A 329 3.17 -29.46 4.09
N PRO A 330 1.91 -29.47 4.55
CA PRO A 330 1.05 -30.66 4.41
C PRO A 330 0.76 -30.93 2.93
N ALA A 331 1.05 -32.15 2.47
CA ALA A 331 0.83 -32.55 1.07
C ALA A 331 -0.65 -32.48 0.68
N GLU A 332 -1.54 -32.68 1.66
CA GLU A 332 -2.99 -32.64 1.48
C GLU A 332 -3.47 -31.25 1.03
N VAL A 333 -2.84 -30.18 1.54
CA VAL A 333 -3.17 -28.80 1.14
C VAL A 333 -2.77 -28.56 -0.31
N PHE A 334 -1.61 -29.07 -0.72
CA PHE A 334 -1.15 -28.95 -2.10
C PHE A 334 -2.05 -29.73 -3.07
N ILE A 335 -2.40 -30.97 -2.73
CA ILE A 335 -3.32 -31.81 -3.53
C ILE A 335 -4.68 -31.13 -3.65
N MET A 336 -5.23 -30.60 -2.56
CA MET A 336 -6.49 -29.86 -2.56
C MET A 336 -6.44 -28.65 -3.51
N GLN A 337 -5.33 -27.90 -3.53
CA GLN A 337 -5.16 -26.76 -4.44
C GLN A 337 -5.11 -27.20 -5.91
N LEU A 338 -4.43 -28.30 -6.22
CA LEU A 338 -4.38 -28.84 -7.58
C LEU A 338 -5.76 -29.32 -8.05
N ASN A 339 -6.49 -30.06 -7.21
CA ASN A 339 -7.86 -30.48 -7.52
C ASN A 339 -8.80 -29.28 -7.72
N ALA A 340 -8.68 -28.24 -6.89
CA ALA A 340 -9.46 -27.01 -7.06
C ALA A 340 -9.15 -26.27 -8.38
N ALA A 341 -7.91 -26.32 -8.85
CA ALA A 341 -7.52 -25.75 -10.14
C ALA A 341 -8.03 -26.57 -11.33
N GLY A 342 -8.25 -27.87 -11.13
CA GLY A 342 -8.84 -28.78 -12.12
C GLY A 342 -10.35 -28.62 -12.34
N VAL A 343 -11.04 -27.88 -11.47
CA VAL A 343 -12.48 -27.57 -11.64
C VAL A 343 -12.68 -26.64 -12.82
N ALA A 344 -13.45 -27.08 -13.80
CA ALA A 344 -13.74 -26.33 -15.00
C ALA A 344 -14.64 -25.14 -14.68
N LYS A 345 -14.19 -23.93 -15.06
CA LYS A 345 -14.96 -22.71 -14.82
C LYS A 345 -16.00 -22.51 -15.92
N PRO A 346 -17.25 -22.17 -15.59
CA PRO A 346 -18.25 -21.83 -16.60
C PRO A 346 -17.80 -20.61 -17.40
N GLY A 347 -18.09 -20.62 -18.71
CA GLY A 347 -17.90 -19.45 -19.55
C GLY A 347 -19.02 -18.44 -19.32
N GLU A 348 -18.86 -17.19 -19.78
CA GLU A 348 -19.93 -16.20 -19.79
C GLU A 348 -20.27 -15.78 -21.22
N LYS A 349 -21.57 -15.75 -21.56
CA LYS A 349 -22.06 -15.18 -22.82
C LYS A 349 -21.88 -13.66 -22.82
N THR A 350 -21.58 -13.12 -24.00
CA THR A 350 -21.54 -11.66 -24.22
C THR A 350 -22.94 -11.07 -24.12
N TYR A 351 -23.06 -9.79 -23.72
CA TYR A 351 -24.36 -9.12 -23.70
C TYR A 351 -25.00 -9.02 -25.09
N ARG A 352 -24.20 -8.99 -26.16
CA ARG A 352 -24.68 -9.08 -27.55
C ARG A 352 -25.35 -10.41 -27.86
N ASP A 353 -24.79 -11.53 -27.41
CA ASP A 353 -25.40 -12.84 -27.63
C ASP A 353 -26.69 -12.98 -26.84
N LEU A 354 -26.70 -12.50 -25.59
CA LEU A 354 -27.90 -12.42 -24.77
C LEU A 354 -28.98 -11.53 -25.40
N TYR A 355 -28.60 -10.41 -26.01
CA TYR A 355 -29.53 -9.51 -26.68
C TYR A 355 -30.10 -10.12 -27.98
N LYS A 356 -29.31 -10.86 -28.76
CA LYS A 356 -29.82 -11.63 -29.91
C LYS A 356 -30.82 -12.71 -29.46
N GLU A 357 -30.53 -13.40 -28.35
CA GLU A 357 -31.43 -14.38 -27.76
C GLU A 357 -32.76 -13.76 -27.30
N TYR A 358 -32.68 -12.58 -26.67
CA TYR A 358 -33.86 -11.78 -26.29
C TYR A 358 -34.70 -11.37 -27.51
N GLN A 359 -34.06 -10.87 -28.58
CA GLN A 359 -34.74 -10.53 -29.84
C GLN A 359 -35.36 -11.75 -30.52
N GLY A 360 -34.75 -12.93 -30.36
CA GLY A 360 -35.27 -14.22 -30.80
C GLY A 360 -36.45 -14.75 -29.97
N GLY A 361 -36.93 -13.99 -28.97
CA GLY A 361 -38.12 -14.30 -28.18
C GLY A 361 -37.86 -15.10 -26.90
N LYS A 362 -36.61 -15.35 -26.51
CA LYS A 362 -36.30 -15.98 -25.22
C LYS A 362 -36.54 -15.01 -24.07
N ARG A 363 -37.30 -15.46 -23.05
CA ARG A 363 -37.63 -14.67 -21.85
C ARG A 363 -36.67 -14.90 -20.68
N PHE A 364 -36.08 -16.08 -20.59
CA PHE A 364 -35.07 -16.43 -19.58
C PHE A 364 -33.71 -16.50 -20.26
N LEU A 365 -32.82 -15.58 -19.89
CA LEU A 365 -31.50 -15.44 -20.46
C LEU A 365 -30.48 -16.00 -19.49
N GLU A 366 -29.78 -17.05 -19.91
CA GLU A 366 -28.70 -17.67 -19.13
C GLU A 366 -27.36 -17.08 -19.57
N ARG A 367 -26.68 -16.42 -18.62
CA ARG A 367 -25.37 -15.81 -18.84
C ARG A 367 -24.25 -16.84 -18.84
N GLU A 368 -24.39 -17.87 -18.01
CA GLU A 368 -23.37 -18.92 -17.88
C GLU A 368 -23.46 -19.90 -19.07
N ILE A 369 -22.31 -20.16 -19.66
CA ILE A 369 -22.11 -21.27 -20.60
C ILE A 369 -21.55 -22.41 -19.76
N PRO A 370 -22.18 -23.60 -19.76
CA PRO A 370 -21.64 -24.74 -19.06
C PRO A 370 -20.18 -24.97 -19.50
N PRO A 371 -19.29 -25.33 -18.57
CA PRO A 371 -17.89 -25.53 -18.89
C PRO A 371 -17.74 -26.51 -20.06
N THR A 372 -16.90 -26.15 -21.03
CA THR A 372 -16.71 -26.94 -22.25
C THR A 372 -15.83 -28.16 -21.99
N GLU A 373 -15.02 -28.11 -20.93
CA GLU A 373 -14.14 -29.19 -20.48
C GLU A 373 -14.68 -29.80 -19.18
N PRO A 374 -14.51 -31.12 -18.97
CA PRO A 374 -14.89 -31.77 -17.72
C PRO A 374 -13.92 -31.39 -16.58
N ASP A 375 -14.40 -31.48 -15.34
CA ASP A 375 -13.55 -31.36 -14.16
C ASP A 375 -12.45 -32.43 -14.16
N ILE A 376 -11.24 -32.03 -13.79
CA ILE A 376 -10.08 -32.92 -13.67
C ILE A 376 -9.72 -33.04 -12.18
N GLU A 377 -9.97 -34.20 -11.60
CA GLU A 377 -9.44 -34.57 -10.28
C GLU A 377 -8.18 -35.43 -10.45
N LEU A 378 -7.19 -35.21 -9.58
CA LEU A 378 -5.96 -35.97 -9.56
C LEU A 378 -6.23 -37.43 -9.18
N ASN A 379 -5.64 -38.35 -9.92
CA ASN A 379 -5.71 -39.78 -9.59
C ASN A 379 -4.68 -40.15 -8.49
N ALA A 380 -4.78 -41.36 -7.93
CA ALA A 380 -3.90 -41.83 -6.86
C ALA A 380 -2.39 -41.79 -7.21
N ALA A 381 -2.02 -41.97 -8.49
CA ALA A 381 -0.64 -41.86 -8.92
C ALA A 381 -0.17 -40.39 -8.93
N GLN A 382 -1.01 -39.47 -9.40
CA GLN A 382 -0.76 -38.03 -9.37
C GLN A 382 -0.69 -37.49 -7.94
N GLU A 383 -1.55 -37.96 -7.03
CA GLU A 383 -1.50 -37.62 -5.59
C GLU A 383 -0.22 -38.13 -4.92
N ALA A 384 0.24 -39.33 -5.28
CA ALA A 384 1.51 -39.87 -4.80
C ALA A 384 2.70 -39.05 -5.30
N LEU A 385 2.68 -38.60 -6.56
CA LEU A 385 3.67 -37.69 -7.14
C LEU A 385 3.66 -36.33 -6.42
N ALA A 386 2.48 -35.76 -6.16
CA ALA A 386 2.34 -34.50 -5.43
C ALA A 386 2.87 -34.61 -4.00
N THR A 387 2.59 -35.73 -3.32
CA THR A 387 3.13 -36.03 -1.99
C THR A 387 4.65 -36.15 -2.00
N ARG A 388 5.22 -36.83 -3.00
CA ARG A 388 6.66 -36.92 -3.18
C ARG A 388 7.26 -35.55 -3.47
N PHE A 389 6.63 -34.75 -4.33
CA PHE A 389 7.08 -33.41 -4.69
C PHE A 389 7.16 -32.47 -3.49
N VAL A 390 6.23 -32.56 -2.54
CA VAL A 390 6.28 -31.77 -1.30
C VAL A 390 7.39 -32.27 -0.35
N LYS A 391 7.62 -33.59 -0.30
CA LYS A 391 8.58 -34.22 0.62
C LYS A 391 10.03 -34.25 0.14
N ASP A 392 10.24 -34.14 -1.17
CA ASP A 392 11.55 -34.25 -1.81
C ASP A 392 11.94 -32.90 -2.44
N SER A 393 12.76 -32.15 -1.71
CA SER A 393 13.27 -30.84 -2.15
C SER A 393 14.13 -30.93 -3.42
N SER A 394 14.68 -32.10 -3.74
CA SER A 394 15.49 -32.34 -4.95
C SER A 394 14.64 -32.56 -6.21
N TYR A 395 13.36 -32.88 -6.05
CA TYR A 395 12.46 -33.16 -7.17
C TYR A 395 12.07 -31.85 -7.87
N SER A 396 12.62 -31.60 -9.06
CA SER A 396 12.44 -30.32 -9.76
C SER A 396 10.99 -30.07 -10.20
N VAL A 397 10.61 -28.78 -10.29
CA VAL A 397 9.27 -28.35 -10.73
C VAL A 397 8.94 -28.86 -12.14
N GLU A 398 9.89 -28.71 -13.07
CA GLU A 398 9.72 -29.13 -14.47
C GLU A 398 9.56 -30.65 -14.60
N GLN A 399 10.35 -31.40 -13.83
CA GLN A 399 10.23 -32.86 -13.82
C GLN A 399 8.90 -33.29 -13.20
N PHE A 400 8.46 -32.64 -12.13
CA PHE A 400 7.16 -32.91 -11.54
C PHE A 400 6.00 -32.61 -12.48
N LYS A 401 6.00 -31.46 -13.17
CA LYS A 401 4.98 -31.13 -14.18
C LYS A 401 4.93 -32.19 -15.29
N THR A 402 6.08 -32.62 -15.78
CA THR A 402 6.20 -33.66 -16.80
C THR A 402 5.64 -35.00 -16.31
N ASP A 403 6.02 -35.42 -15.09
CA ASP A 403 5.55 -36.67 -14.50
C ASP A 403 4.05 -36.63 -14.18
N LEU A 404 3.52 -35.47 -13.79
CA LEU A 404 2.09 -35.26 -13.53
C LEU A 404 1.25 -35.40 -14.80
N GLN A 405 1.74 -34.86 -15.92
CA GLN A 405 1.14 -35.01 -17.25
C GLN A 405 1.21 -36.45 -17.76
N ASN A 406 2.32 -37.15 -17.49
CA ASN A 406 2.48 -38.56 -17.88
C ASN A 406 1.60 -39.51 -17.05
N ALA A 407 1.30 -39.17 -15.79
CA ALA A 407 0.53 -40.00 -14.87
C ALA A 407 -1.00 -39.88 -15.05
N GLY A 408 -1.50 -38.90 -15.80
CA GLY A 408 -2.94 -38.74 -16.01
C GLY A 408 -3.33 -37.43 -16.72
N PRO A 409 -4.64 -37.22 -16.95
CA PRO A 409 -5.14 -35.98 -17.52
C PRO A 409 -4.78 -34.78 -16.62
N THR A 410 -4.43 -33.66 -17.25
CA THR A 410 -4.09 -32.38 -16.62
C THR A 410 -4.53 -31.24 -17.54
N ASN A 411 -4.65 -30.03 -16.99
CA ASN A 411 -4.89 -28.80 -17.76
C ASN A 411 -3.87 -27.71 -17.37
N GLU A 412 -3.87 -26.60 -18.10
CA GLU A 412 -2.96 -25.48 -17.86
C GLU A 412 -3.14 -24.89 -16.45
N ALA A 413 -4.38 -24.82 -15.95
CA ALA A 413 -4.68 -24.31 -14.61
C ALA A 413 -4.02 -25.13 -13.49
N ILE A 414 -4.00 -26.46 -13.61
CA ILE A 414 -3.29 -27.35 -12.67
C ILE A 414 -1.79 -27.08 -12.71
N LEU A 415 -1.21 -26.94 -13.90
CA LEU A 415 0.23 -26.70 -14.07
C LEU A 415 0.66 -25.33 -13.54
N ASP A 416 -0.13 -24.30 -13.80
CA ASP A 416 0.06 -22.95 -13.25
C ASP A 416 -0.05 -22.95 -11.72
N GLN A 417 -0.96 -23.76 -11.17
CA GLN A 417 -1.11 -23.89 -9.73
C GLN A 417 0.12 -24.50 -9.06
N VAL A 418 0.89 -25.36 -9.75
CA VAL A 418 2.19 -25.82 -9.27
C VAL A 418 3.16 -24.65 -9.09
N ASP A 419 3.25 -23.75 -10.08
CA ASP A 419 4.13 -22.58 -9.99
C ASP A 419 3.67 -21.61 -8.90
N ASN A 420 2.36 -21.38 -8.78
CA ASN A 420 1.78 -20.54 -7.74
C ASN A 420 2.09 -21.11 -6.34
N PHE A 421 1.97 -22.42 -6.17
CA PHE A 421 2.34 -23.08 -4.93
C PHE A 421 3.81 -22.87 -4.60
N VAL A 422 4.73 -23.11 -5.54
CA VAL A 422 6.17 -22.93 -5.33
C VAL A 422 6.50 -21.47 -4.97
N ARG A 423 5.89 -20.50 -5.66
CA ARG A 423 6.08 -19.06 -5.39
C ARG A 423 5.53 -18.63 -4.03
N SER A 424 4.55 -19.36 -3.48
CA SER A 424 4.00 -19.08 -2.14
C SER A 424 4.94 -19.52 -1.00
N LEU A 425 5.93 -20.36 -1.30
CA LEU A 425 6.87 -20.88 -0.30
C LEU A 425 7.97 -19.87 0.04
N PRO A 426 8.49 -19.90 1.29
CA PRO A 426 9.55 -18.99 1.70
C PRO A 426 10.83 -19.21 0.88
N GLU A 427 11.43 -18.10 0.44
CA GLU A 427 12.75 -18.10 -0.17
C GLU A 427 13.82 -18.44 0.88
N GLU A 428 14.85 -19.19 0.48
CA GLU A 428 15.93 -19.63 1.37
C GLU A 428 16.67 -18.46 2.03
N GLY A 429 16.88 -17.34 1.31
CA GLY A 429 17.51 -16.15 1.89
C GLY A 429 16.69 -15.57 3.04
N THR A 430 15.36 -15.46 2.87
CA THR A 430 14.45 -14.98 3.91
C THR A 430 14.43 -15.94 5.10
N PHE A 431 14.38 -17.24 4.85
CA PHE A 431 14.44 -18.25 5.91
C PHE A 431 15.74 -18.15 6.74
N LEU A 432 16.91 -18.05 6.10
CA LEU A 432 18.19 -17.95 6.79
C LEU A 432 18.33 -16.64 7.58
N LYS A 433 17.79 -15.53 7.07
CA LYS A 433 17.68 -14.27 7.82
C LYS A 433 16.84 -14.43 9.09
N GLU A 434 15.67 -15.07 8.98
CA GLU A 434 14.81 -15.33 10.13
C GLU A 434 15.48 -16.28 11.13
N LEU A 435 16.20 -17.29 10.63
CA LEU A 435 16.98 -18.18 11.47
C LEU A 435 18.06 -17.40 12.24
N CYS A 436 18.78 -16.49 11.59
CA CYS A 436 19.74 -15.60 12.26
C CYS A 436 19.10 -14.81 13.41
N LEU A 437 17.88 -14.31 13.20
CA LEU A 437 17.14 -13.56 14.22
C LEU A 437 16.75 -14.45 15.41
N VAL A 438 16.22 -15.64 15.13
CA VAL A 438 15.82 -16.63 16.14
C VAL A 438 17.03 -17.07 16.97
N LEU A 439 18.15 -17.42 16.32
CA LEU A 439 19.38 -17.83 16.99
C LEU A 439 20.06 -16.70 17.78
N SER A 440 19.72 -15.44 17.48
CA SER A 440 20.19 -14.27 18.22
C SER A 440 19.21 -13.83 19.31
N THR A 441 18.13 -14.57 19.59
CA THR A 441 17.09 -14.15 20.53
C THR A 441 17.18 -14.92 21.84
N ARG A 442 17.15 -14.20 22.97
CA ARG A 442 17.01 -14.78 24.32
C ARG A 442 15.91 -14.06 25.09
N ASN A 443 14.99 -14.80 25.71
CA ASN A 443 13.88 -14.24 26.48
C ASN A 443 13.07 -13.17 25.72
N GLY A 444 12.87 -13.37 24.41
CA GLY A 444 12.12 -12.45 23.54
C GLY A 444 12.87 -11.17 23.14
N ALA A 445 14.15 -11.02 23.47
CA ALA A 445 14.97 -9.88 23.04
C ALA A 445 16.13 -10.33 22.14
N VAL A 446 16.33 -9.60 21.05
CA VAL A 446 17.47 -9.81 20.13
C VAL A 446 18.75 -9.35 20.81
N ARG A 447 19.76 -10.20 20.79
CA ARG A 447 21.07 -10.06 21.43
C ARG A 447 22.15 -10.33 20.37
N PRO A 448 22.78 -9.27 19.83
CA PRO A 448 23.77 -9.42 18.75
C PRO A 448 24.96 -10.28 19.14
N ASP A 449 25.33 -10.35 20.42
CA ASP A 449 26.45 -11.10 20.97
C ASP A 449 26.28 -12.64 20.94
N MET A 450 25.08 -13.15 20.67
CA MET A 450 24.79 -14.60 20.71
C MET A 450 25.30 -15.38 19.49
N LEU A 451 25.56 -14.68 18.39
CA LEU A 451 26.22 -15.24 17.21
C LEU A 451 27.52 -14.48 16.98
N THR A 452 28.49 -15.12 16.34
CA THR A 452 29.67 -14.40 15.87
C THR A 452 29.34 -13.53 14.66
N THR A 453 30.25 -12.62 14.32
CA THR A 453 30.12 -11.83 13.09
C THR A 453 30.08 -12.72 11.84
N GLU A 454 30.90 -13.77 11.80
CA GLU A 454 30.96 -14.69 10.65
C GLU A 454 29.69 -15.53 10.50
N GLN A 455 29.12 -16.04 11.60
CA GLN A 455 27.83 -16.74 11.60
C GLN A 455 26.70 -15.85 11.08
N ARG A 456 26.64 -14.59 11.56
CA ARG A 456 25.64 -13.63 11.06
C ARG A 456 25.84 -13.32 9.58
N GLN A 457 27.09 -13.14 9.14
CA GLN A 457 27.38 -12.87 7.74
C GLN A 457 26.96 -14.05 6.85
N PHE A 458 27.28 -15.28 7.25
CA PHE A 458 26.86 -16.49 6.55
C PHE A 458 25.34 -16.57 6.39
N LEU A 459 24.59 -16.48 7.51
CA LEU A 459 23.13 -16.59 7.51
C LEU A 459 22.42 -15.45 6.75
N THR A 460 23.01 -14.25 6.72
CA THR A 460 22.39 -13.10 6.04
C THR A 460 22.91 -12.86 4.62
N ARG A 461 23.97 -13.53 4.19
CA ARG A 461 24.65 -13.29 2.90
C ARG A 461 23.67 -13.35 1.74
N ARG A 462 22.86 -14.41 1.68
CA ARG A 462 21.93 -14.63 0.57
C ARG A 462 20.84 -13.57 0.50
N TYR A 463 20.19 -13.31 1.63
CA TYR A 463 19.21 -12.23 1.76
C TYR A 463 19.78 -10.87 1.37
N ARG A 464 21.05 -10.57 1.74
CA ARG A 464 21.70 -9.30 1.37
C ARG A 464 21.90 -9.17 -0.14
N ILE A 465 22.26 -10.25 -0.84
CA ILE A 465 22.40 -10.25 -2.30
C ILE A 465 21.03 -10.04 -2.95
N GLU A 466 20.01 -10.79 -2.54
CA GLU A 466 18.64 -10.68 -3.04
C GLU A 466 18.05 -9.28 -2.79
N TYR A 467 18.24 -8.74 -1.58
CA TYR A 467 17.81 -7.40 -1.22
C TYR A 467 18.52 -6.32 -2.04
N ALA A 468 19.86 -6.39 -2.17
CA ALA A 468 20.62 -5.44 -2.97
C ALA A 468 20.19 -5.47 -4.46
N TRP A 469 19.91 -6.67 -4.99
CA TRP A 469 19.37 -6.84 -6.32
C TRP A 469 17.99 -6.18 -6.46
N GLN A 470 17.04 -6.48 -5.56
CA GLN A 470 15.70 -5.89 -5.56
C GLN A 470 15.72 -4.36 -5.46
N GLN A 471 16.64 -3.80 -4.66
CA GLN A 471 16.85 -2.35 -4.59
C GLN A 471 17.33 -1.79 -5.94
N ALA A 472 18.35 -2.41 -6.57
CA ALA A 472 18.83 -1.98 -7.87
C ALA A 472 17.75 -2.07 -8.97
N ILE A 473 16.91 -3.11 -8.96
CA ILE A 473 15.74 -3.23 -9.85
C ILE A 473 14.70 -2.14 -9.55
N GLY A 474 14.47 -1.82 -8.28
CA GLY A 474 13.60 -0.72 -7.87
C GLY A 474 14.10 0.63 -8.38
N GLU A 475 15.38 0.93 -8.17
CA GLU A 475 16.03 2.14 -8.68
C GLU A 475 15.98 2.21 -10.20
N LEU A 476 16.23 1.09 -10.90
CA LEU A 476 16.15 1.03 -12.36
C LEU A 476 14.74 1.29 -12.84
N ALA A 477 13.73 0.71 -12.18
CA ALA A 477 12.33 0.94 -12.49
C ALA A 477 11.94 2.41 -12.27
N ILE A 478 12.41 3.05 -11.21
CA ILE A 478 12.18 4.48 -10.95
C ILE A 478 12.85 5.34 -12.03
N LYS A 479 14.11 5.05 -12.39
CA LYS A 479 14.82 5.79 -13.44
C LYS A 479 14.17 5.62 -14.82
N ALA A 480 13.69 4.42 -15.12
CA ALA A 480 12.99 4.11 -16.36
C ALA A 480 11.53 4.58 -16.35
N HIS A 481 10.99 4.95 -15.19
CA HIS A 481 9.63 5.44 -15.07
C HIS A 481 9.56 6.89 -15.56
N VAL A 482 8.73 7.12 -16.57
CA VAL A 482 8.41 8.47 -17.02
C VAL A 482 7.41 9.07 -16.04
N THR A 483 7.92 9.82 -15.06
CA THR A 483 7.08 10.52 -14.08
C THR A 483 6.25 11.58 -14.79
N LYS A 484 4.94 11.33 -14.89
CA LYS A 484 3.98 12.32 -15.41
C LYS A 484 3.88 13.55 -14.50
N TYR A 485 4.04 13.34 -13.20
CA TYR A 485 4.08 14.38 -12.17
C TYR A 485 5.44 14.34 -11.47
N PRO A 486 6.49 14.98 -12.01
CA PRO A 486 7.85 14.93 -11.45
C PRO A 486 7.97 15.48 -10.02
N MET A 487 6.89 16.09 -9.48
CA MET A 487 6.82 16.70 -8.15
C MET A 487 5.90 15.95 -7.17
N SER A 488 5.38 14.77 -7.55
CA SER A 488 4.65 13.87 -6.63
C SER A 488 5.54 12.68 -6.27
N ALA A 489 6.00 12.63 -5.02
CA ALA A 489 6.79 11.52 -4.47
C ALA A 489 6.12 11.00 -3.19
N SER A 490 6.54 9.84 -2.68
CA SER A 490 5.98 9.34 -1.42
C SER A 490 6.31 10.29 -0.26
N TYR A 491 5.32 10.58 0.59
CA TYR A 491 5.52 11.45 1.77
C TYR A 491 6.49 10.83 2.80
N GLU A 492 6.73 9.52 2.70
CA GLU A 492 7.72 8.77 3.50
C GLU A 492 9.08 8.64 2.80
N GLU A 493 9.18 9.01 1.52
CA GLU A 493 10.40 8.88 0.74
C GLU A 493 11.44 9.91 1.18
N ASN A 494 12.62 9.41 1.56
CA ASN A 494 13.75 10.24 1.95
C ASN A 494 14.12 11.15 0.76
N GLY A 495 14.06 12.47 0.98
CA GLY A 495 14.33 13.48 -0.05
C GLY A 495 13.09 14.09 -0.69
N SER A 496 11.88 13.62 -0.37
CA SER A 496 10.66 14.28 -0.82
C SER A 496 10.52 15.70 -0.21
N PRO A 497 9.83 16.64 -0.88
CA PRO A 497 9.62 17.98 -0.34
C PRO A 497 8.89 17.98 1.01
N PHE A 498 7.93 17.06 1.22
CA PHE A 498 7.23 16.92 2.50
C PHE A 498 8.14 16.35 3.58
N TRP A 499 8.91 15.29 3.28
CA TRP A 499 9.90 14.75 4.20
C TRP A 499 10.90 15.83 4.64
N TRP A 500 11.37 16.64 3.69
CA TRP A 500 12.28 17.75 3.98
C TRP A 500 11.61 18.81 4.87
N LEU A 501 10.38 19.25 4.56
CA LEU A 501 9.64 20.19 5.39
C LEU A 501 9.37 19.63 6.80
N TYR A 502 9.02 18.36 6.90
CA TYR A 502 8.76 17.73 8.19
C TYR A 502 10.03 17.68 9.05
N PHE A 503 11.15 17.17 8.52
CA PHE A 503 12.38 16.99 9.28
C PHE A 503 13.20 18.26 9.49
N TYR A 504 13.21 19.18 8.53
CA TYR A 504 14.05 20.38 8.59
C TYR A 504 13.29 21.65 8.98
N VAL A 505 11.95 21.64 8.95
CA VAL A 505 11.14 22.79 9.39
C VAL A 505 10.28 22.44 10.59
N PHE A 506 9.40 21.44 10.49
CA PHE A 506 8.44 21.14 11.57
C PHE A 506 9.10 20.53 12.81
N GLN A 507 9.93 19.50 12.66
CA GLN A 507 10.63 18.82 13.76
C GLN A 507 11.49 19.77 14.61
N PRO A 508 12.33 20.65 14.02
CA PRO A 508 13.09 21.64 14.78
C PRO A 508 12.21 22.66 15.51
N LEU A 509 11.11 23.12 14.90
CA LEU A 509 10.16 24.04 15.55
C LEU A 509 9.40 23.36 16.71
N LEU A 510 9.08 22.08 16.56
CA LEU A 510 8.42 21.29 17.59
C LEU A 510 9.37 21.00 18.76
N THR A 511 10.62 20.62 18.48
CA THR A 511 11.64 20.38 19.52
C THR A 511 12.01 21.65 20.28
N THR A 512 12.10 22.80 19.62
CA THR A 512 12.32 24.10 20.30
C THR A 512 11.15 24.46 21.23
N THR A 513 9.91 24.18 20.84
CA THR A 513 8.73 24.37 21.70
C THR A 513 8.83 23.50 22.96
N PHE A 514 9.18 22.22 22.82
CA PHE A 514 9.38 21.32 23.97
C PHE A 514 10.56 21.72 24.86
N ALA A 515 11.67 22.20 24.28
CA ALA A 515 12.82 22.68 25.04
C ALA A 515 12.45 23.89 25.91
N VAL A 516 11.69 24.84 25.36
CA VAL A 516 11.17 25.99 26.12
C VAL A 516 10.21 25.53 27.20
N LEU A 517 9.29 24.61 26.89
CA LEU A 517 8.34 24.06 27.84
C LEU A 517 9.06 23.35 29.01
N ALA A 518 10.13 22.61 28.73
CA ALA A 518 10.91 21.91 29.75
C ALA A 518 11.48 22.86 30.80
N PHE A 519 11.96 24.05 30.40
CA PHE A 519 12.44 25.07 31.35
C PHE A 519 11.31 25.60 32.24
N TYR A 520 10.13 25.85 31.67
CA TYR A 520 8.96 26.28 32.44
C TYR A 520 8.47 25.19 33.40
N VAL A 521 8.43 23.94 32.95
CA VAL A 521 8.06 22.78 33.78
C VAL A 521 9.07 22.60 34.90
N ALA A 522 10.38 22.65 34.62
CA ALA A 522 11.42 22.56 35.65
C ALA A 522 11.32 23.72 36.66
N SER A 523 11.07 24.96 36.20
CA SER A 523 10.89 26.13 37.07
C SER A 523 9.61 26.06 37.90
N ALA A 524 8.50 25.59 37.31
CA ALA A 524 7.24 25.37 38.01
C ALA A 524 7.37 24.26 39.06
N ALA A 525 8.03 23.16 38.69
CA ALA A 525 8.33 22.05 39.57
C ALA A 525 9.23 22.51 40.73
N PHE A 526 10.34 23.20 40.47
CA PHE A 526 11.22 23.76 41.50
C PHE A 526 10.49 24.70 42.47
N ARG A 527 9.59 25.56 41.96
CA ARG A 527 8.75 26.45 42.79
C ARG A 527 7.69 25.68 43.59
N ALA A 528 7.13 24.62 43.02
CA ALA A 528 6.17 23.73 43.69
C ALA A 528 6.84 22.80 44.72
N PHE A 529 8.13 22.47 44.54
CA PHE A 529 8.92 21.58 45.39
C PHE A 529 9.46 22.20 46.68
N ARG A 530 8.83 23.26 47.20
CA ARG A 530 9.02 23.64 48.60
C ARG A 530 8.22 22.62 49.44
N ALA A 531 8.84 21.48 49.78
CA ALA A 531 8.21 20.37 50.50
C ALA A 531 7.55 20.87 51.80
N LYS A 532 6.25 21.13 51.72
CA LYS A 532 5.43 21.66 52.81
C LYS A 532 4.28 20.72 53.18
N ASN A 533 4.02 19.69 52.36
CA ASN A 533 2.99 18.68 52.58
C ASN A 533 3.46 17.28 52.15
N ILE A 534 2.80 16.26 52.69
CA ILE A 534 3.11 14.83 52.45
C ILE A 534 2.90 14.48 50.97
N GLU A 535 1.90 15.08 50.32
CA GLU A 535 1.58 14.88 48.90
C GLU A 535 2.70 15.34 47.97
N ALA A 536 3.29 16.52 48.18
CA ALA A 536 4.42 16.98 47.38
C ALA A 536 5.67 16.13 47.62
N THR A 537 5.83 15.57 48.82
CA THR A 537 6.95 14.67 49.16
C THR A 537 6.83 13.34 48.40
N LEU A 538 5.62 12.78 48.31
CA LEU A 538 5.35 11.53 47.59
C LEU A 538 5.53 11.70 46.08
N LEU A 539 5.05 12.81 45.51
CA LEU A 539 5.27 13.19 44.11
C LEU A 539 6.76 13.43 43.79
N LEU A 540 7.47 14.14 44.66
CA LEU A 540 8.90 14.38 44.51
C LEU A 540 9.69 13.07 44.55
N GLY A 541 9.35 12.16 45.47
CA GLY A 541 9.98 10.85 45.57
C GLY A 541 9.76 9.99 44.32
N THR A 542 8.54 9.97 43.78
CA THR A 542 8.25 9.23 42.54
C THR A 542 8.95 9.85 41.33
N ALA A 543 8.95 11.17 41.20
CA ALA A 543 9.66 11.87 40.13
C ALA A 543 11.18 11.64 40.19
N PHE A 544 11.76 11.66 41.39
CA PHE A 544 13.18 11.36 41.61
C PHE A 544 13.55 9.94 41.18
N ILE A 545 12.75 8.93 41.55
CA ILE A 545 12.97 7.54 41.16
C ILE A 545 12.95 7.37 39.63
N ILE A 546 11.97 7.97 38.96
CA ILE A 546 11.84 7.91 37.49
C ILE A 546 13.02 8.60 36.79
N LEU A 547 13.40 9.79 37.27
CA LEU A 547 14.48 10.58 36.68
C LEU A 547 15.88 10.04 36.98
N LEU A 548 16.05 9.25 38.05
CA LEU A 548 17.34 8.64 38.39
C LEU A 548 17.73 7.55 37.39
N ARG A 549 16.76 6.85 36.79
CA ARG A 549 16.98 5.73 35.86
C ARG A 549 17.96 6.03 34.71
N PRO A 550 17.79 7.09 33.89
CA PRO A 550 18.68 7.36 32.75
C PRO A 550 20.04 7.97 33.15
N THR A 551 20.29 8.25 34.43
CA THR A 551 21.52 8.89 34.88
C THR A 551 22.62 7.87 35.22
N PHE A 552 23.87 8.33 35.24
CA PHE A 552 25.03 7.52 35.63
C PHE A 552 24.89 6.85 37.02
N LEU A 553 24.25 7.54 37.98
CA LEU A 553 23.95 6.99 39.31
C LEU A 553 22.92 5.85 39.27
N GLY A 554 21.94 5.94 38.36
CA GLY A 554 20.98 4.87 38.11
C GLY A 554 21.63 3.61 37.55
N ALA A 555 22.62 3.78 36.65
CA ALA A 555 23.40 2.67 36.10
C ALA A 555 24.25 1.97 37.18
N ILE A 556 24.92 2.72 38.06
CA ILE A 556 25.70 2.15 39.17
C ILE A 556 24.80 1.39 40.15
N TYR A 557 23.65 1.95 40.52
CA TYR A 557 22.71 1.30 41.42
C TYR A 557 22.18 -0.02 40.85
N ASN A 558 21.74 -0.01 39.59
CA ASN A 558 21.26 -1.23 38.93
C ASN A 558 22.36 -2.29 38.80
N TRP A 559 23.60 -1.90 38.53
CA TRP A 559 24.73 -2.82 38.50
C TRP A 559 24.95 -3.50 39.86
N GLY A 560 24.92 -2.72 40.95
CA GLY A 560 25.02 -3.24 42.32
C GLY A 560 23.87 -4.17 42.72
N ILE A 561 22.61 -3.82 42.38
CA ILE A 561 21.43 -4.65 42.66
C ILE A 561 21.40 -5.95 41.83
N THR A 562 21.93 -5.90 40.61
CA THR A 562 22.05 -7.08 39.73
C THR A 562 23.08 -8.07 40.30
N ALA A 563 24.18 -7.57 40.89
CA ALA A 563 25.19 -8.42 41.52
C ALA A 563 24.68 -9.24 42.73
N VAL A 564 23.57 -8.82 43.36
CA VAL A 564 22.89 -9.52 44.48
C VAL A 564 21.58 -10.21 44.08
N GLY A 565 21.24 -10.25 42.78
CA GLY A 565 20.10 -11.00 42.26
C GLY A 565 18.70 -10.43 42.59
N LEU A 566 18.61 -9.18 43.04
CA LEU A 566 17.36 -8.53 43.45
C LEU A 566 16.74 -7.62 42.37
N GLN A 567 17.22 -7.69 41.13
CA GLN A 567 16.84 -6.79 40.03
C GLN A 567 15.34 -6.78 39.69
N ASN A 568 14.65 -7.90 39.90
CA ASN A 568 13.24 -8.06 39.55
C ASN A 568 12.31 -7.34 40.54
N TYR A 569 12.80 -7.02 41.75
CA TYR A 569 12.00 -6.40 42.81
C TYR A 569 12.45 -4.97 43.14
N LEU A 570 13.76 -4.71 43.14
CA LEU A 570 14.33 -3.42 43.58
C LEU A 570 15.09 -2.68 42.47
N GLY A 571 15.18 -3.22 41.26
CA GLY A 571 15.81 -2.54 40.13
C GLY A 571 15.05 -1.26 39.75
N LEU A 572 15.78 -0.18 39.45
CA LEU A 572 15.19 1.10 39.03
C LEU A 572 14.40 0.95 37.72
N ASP A 573 14.79 0.00 36.86
CA ASP A 573 14.04 -0.33 35.65
C ASP A 573 12.65 -0.89 35.97
N SER A 574 12.57 -1.89 36.86
CA SER A 574 11.33 -2.54 37.28
C SER A 574 10.41 -1.55 38.01
N LEU A 575 10.94 -0.73 38.91
CA LEU A 575 10.19 0.31 39.63
C LEU A 575 9.65 1.39 38.69
N THR A 576 10.49 1.88 37.76
CA THR A 576 10.07 2.88 36.78
C THR A 576 8.99 2.31 35.85
N LEU A 577 9.16 1.08 35.38
CA LEU A 577 8.18 0.39 34.54
C LEU A 577 6.88 0.12 35.28
N PHE A 578 6.91 -0.20 36.57
CA PHE A 578 5.70 -0.34 37.38
C PHE A 578 4.97 1.00 37.55
N ILE A 579 5.71 2.08 37.86
CA ILE A 579 5.12 3.42 38.03
C ILE A 579 4.57 3.97 36.71
N MET A 580 5.32 3.85 35.61
CA MET A 580 4.89 4.33 34.29
C MET A 580 3.87 3.39 33.62
N GLY A 581 4.05 2.08 33.73
CA GLY A 581 3.20 1.09 33.08
C GLY A 581 1.88 0.88 33.79
N THR A 582 1.89 0.80 35.13
CA THR A 582 0.69 0.49 35.92
C THR A 582 0.04 1.75 36.47
N MET A 583 0.78 2.55 37.25
CA MET A 583 0.21 3.71 37.96
C MET A 583 -0.12 4.87 37.02
N THR A 584 0.76 5.19 36.07
CA THR A 584 0.51 6.27 35.10
C THR A 584 -0.60 5.89 34.14
N THR A 585 -0.67 4.63 33.68
CA THR A 585 -1.79 4.14 32.87
C THR A 585 -3.11 4.16 33.64
N ALA A 586 -3.13 3.74 34.91
CA ALA A 586 -4.31 3.82 35.77
C ALA A 586 -4.75 5.29 35.98
N GLY A 587 -3.81 6.20 36.25
CA GLY A 587 -4.05 7.63 36.36
C GLY A 587 -4.60 8.26 35.08
N ASN A 588 -3.98 7.97 33.93
CA ASN A 588 -4.45 8.43 32.63
C ASN A 588 -5.86 7.91 32.32
N ARG A 589 -6.16 6.65 32.63
CA ARG A 589 -7.51 6.09 32.49
C ARG A 589 -8.50 6.80 33.40
N ALA A 590 -8.16 7.03 34.68
CA ALA A 590 -9.01 7.73 35.62
C ALA A 590 -9.27 9.19 35.19
N ILE A 591 -8.23 9.90 34.72
CA ILE A 591 -8.35 11.25 34.18
C ILE A 591 -9.22 11.26 32.92
N MET A 592 -8.97 10.37 31.95
CA MET A 592 -9.79 10.29 30.73
C MET A 592 -11.25 9.96 31.05
N ILE A 593 -11.51 9.03 31.96
CA ILE A 593 -12.86 8.71 32.42
C ILE A 593 -13.49 9.94 33.10
N GLY A 594 -12.74 10.64 33.96
CA GLY A 594 -13.20 11.86 34.62
C GLY A 594 -13.48 13.00 33.65
N ILE A 595 -12.63 13.20 32.64
CA ILE A 595 -12.84 14.16 31.55
C ILE A 595 -14.06 13.77 30.73
N ALA A 596 -14.19 12.49 30.34
CA ALA A 596 -15.34 12.00 29.58
C ALA A 596 -16.65 12.18 30.36
N LEU A 597 -16.68 11.85 31.66
CA LEU A 597 -17.80 12.11 32.55
C LEU A 597 -18.07 13.60 32.73
N GLY A 598 -17.02 14.42 32.83
CA GLY A 598 -17.13 15.88 32.92
C GLY A 598 -17.72 16.48 31.65
N ILE A 599 -17.27 16.04 30.47
CA ILE A 599 -17.80 16.43 29.17
C ILE A 599 -19.24 15.94 29.03
N ALA A 600 -19.54 14.69 29.39
CA ALA A 600 -20.89 14.14 29.34
C ALA A 600 -21.83 14.90 30.29
N SER A 601 -21.39 15.20 31.51
CA SER A 601 -22.14 15.98 32.50
C SER A 601 -22.37 17.41 32.03
N THR A 602 -21.34 18.08 31.51
CA THR A 602 -21.45 19.44 30.97
C THR A 602 -22.35 19.46 29.74
N SER A 603 -22.19 18.50 28.83
CA SER A 603 -23.06 18.33 27.67
C SER A 603 -24.51 18.06 28.09
N LEU A 604 -24.73 17.26 29.13
CA LEU A 604 -26.06 16.98 29.68
C LEU A 604 -26.66 18.23 30.34
N LYS A 605 -25.88 19.01 31.10
CA LYS A 605 -26.33 20.28 31.66
C LYS A 605 -26.69 21.30 30.58
N VAL A 606 -25.94 21.33 29.48
CA VAL A 606 -26.25 22.13 28.30
C VAL A 606 -27.51 21.61 27.59
N LEU A 607 -27.66 20.29 27.44
CA LEU A 607 -28.84 19.63 26.85
C LEU A 607 -30.13 19.89 27.64
N LEU A 608 -30.05 19.84 28.97
CA LEU A 608 -31.16 20.12 29.88
C LEU A 608 -31.39 21.63 30.10
N GLY A 609 -30.55 22.49 29.51
CA GLY A 609 -30.67 23.96 29.60
C GLY A 609 -30.34 24.54 30.97
N ILE A 610 -29.67 23.77 31.83
CA ILE A 610 -29.26 24.15 33.20
C ILE A 610 -28.01 25.04 33.15
N ASP A 611 -27.07 24.74 32.23
CA ASP A 611 -25.86 25.54 32.04
C ASP A 611 -26.01 26.45 30.81
N ARG A 612 -26.00 27.77 31.04
CA ARG A 612 -26.26 28.80 30.02
C ARG A 612 -24.99 29.56 29.60
N SER A 613 -23.80 29.19 30.08
CA SER A 613 -22.60 30.04 29.92
C SER A 613 -22.15 30.24 28.46
N TYR A 614 -22.41 29.30 27.55
CA TYR A 614 -22.15 29.48 26.11
C TYR A 614 -23.32 30.16 25.35
N LEU A 615 -24.42 30.46 26.02
CA LEU A 615 -25.64 31.03 25.44
C LEU A 615 -25.73 32.56 25.57
N GLY A 616 -24.70 33.21 26.12
CA GLY A 616 -24.64 34.66 26.30
C GLY A 616 -25.71 35.15 27.27
N SER A 617 -25.56 34.88 28.56
CA SER A 617 -26.12 35.78 29.58
C SER A 617 -25.11 36.90 29.80
N SER A 618 -25.45 38.08 29.31
CA SER A 618 -25.02 39.31 29.96
C SER A 618 -25.45 39.23 31.42
N ASP A 619 -24.52 39.32 32.35
CA ASP A 619 -24.82 39.97 33.63
C ASP A 619 -25.40 41.35 33.27
N GLU A 620 -26.69 41.53 33.52
CA GLU A 620 -27.12 41.87 34.88
C GLU A 620 -27.85 40.69 35.54
#